data_AF-A0A1F4GHF3-F1
#
_entry.id   AF-A0A1F4GHF3-F1
#
_cell.length_a   1.000
_cell.length_b   1.000
_cell.length_c   1.000
_cell.angle_alpha   90.00
_cell.angle_beta   90.00
_cell.angle_gamma   90.00
#
_symmetry.space_group_name_H-M   'P 1'
#
loop_
_entity.id
_entity.type
_entity.pdbx_description
1 polymer ?
#
loop_
_entity_poly.entity_id
_entity_poly.type
_entity_poly.pdbx_seq_one_letter_code
_entity_poly.pdbx_strand_id
1 'polypeptide(L)'
;MSIEPSVHRDDASKGKEKSFSIVINGQQETVKDKHLTYEQVVRLAFPGGPFDILYSVTYANPHGHDGTLAPGQKVTVKEGMSFNVVKTNRS
;
A
#
# COMPACT_ATOMS: atom_id res chain seq x y z
N MET A 1 10.62 -29.35 -38.25
CA MET A 1 11.40 -28.39 -37.43
C MET A 1 10.88 -27.01 -37.76
N SER A 2 10.31 -26.21 -36.86
CA SER A 2 10.74 -25.96 -35.49
C SER A 2 9.57 -25.63 -34.56
N ILE A 3 9.63 -26.26 -33.40
CA ILE A 3 8.99 -25.98 -32.11
C ILE A 3 8.46 -24.56 -31.87
N GLU A 4 7.22 -24.50 -31.38
CA GLU A 4 6.66 -23.36 -30.64
C GLU A 4 7.34 -23.22 -29.27
N PRO A 5 7.51 -21.99 -28.76
CA PRO A 5 7.50 -21.75 -27.34
C PRO A 5 6.20 -21.05 -26.93
N SER A 6 5.44 -21.78 -26.12
CA SER A 6 4.32 -21.38 -25.28
C SER A 6 4.38 -19.92 -24.81
N VAL A 7 3.47 -19.08 -25.30
CA VAL A 7 3.08 -17.87 -24.57
C VAL A 7 2.37 -18.35 -23.30
N HIS A 8 3.00 -18.02 -22.18
CA HIS A 8 2.53 -18.38 -20.85
C HIS A 8 1.07 -17.97 -20.67
N ARG A 9 0.32 -18.93 -20.13
CA ARG A 9 -1.03 -18.74 -19.62
C ARG A 9 -0.94 -17.82 -18.40
N ASP A 10 -1.14 -16.53 -18.59
CA ASP A 10 -1.63 -15.70 -17.51
C ASP A 10 -3.14 -15.88 -17.46
N ASP A 11 -3.52 -16.96 -16.79
CA ASP A 11 -4.83 -17.16 -16.20
C ASP A 11 -5.17 -15.92 -15.37
N ALA A 12 -5.80 -14.93 -16.01
CA ALA A 12 -6.41 -13.81 -15.34
C ALA A 12 -7.68 -14.33 -14.65
N SER A 13 -7.48 -15.21 -13.67
CA SER A 13 -8.49 -15.51 -12.68
C SER A 13 -8.89 -14.17 -12.10
N LYS A 14 -10.11 -13.75 -12.45
CA LYS A 14 -10.87 -12.66 -11.84
C LYS A 14 -11.11 -13.01 -10.37
N GLY A 15 -10.04 -13.03 -9.58
CA GLY A 15 -10.06 -13.26 -8.16
C GLY A 15 -10.55 -11.98 -7.51
N LYS A 16 -11.88 -11.81 -7.45
CA LYS A 16 -12.65 -10.86 -6.64
C LYS A 16 -11.81 -9.63 -6.22
N GLU A 17 -11.96 -8.51 -6.93
CA GLU A 17 -11.38 -7.22 -6.56
C GLU A 17 -11.82 -6.85 -5.13
N LYS A 18 -11.11 -7.36 -4.12
CA LYS A 18 -11.36 -7.08 -2.72
C LYS A 18 -10.85 -5.67 -2.50
N SER A 19 -11.78 -4.73 -2.53
CA SER A 19 -11.53 -3.35 -2.15
C SER A 19 -11.45 -3.30 -0.63
N PHE A 20 -10.39 -2.70 -0.10
CA PHE A 20 -10.18 -2.49 1.32
C PHE A 20 -10.34 -1.00 1.61
N SER A 21 -11.26 -0.69 2.51
CA SER A 21 -11.42 0.66 3.05
C SER A 21 -10.37 0.89 4.13
N ILE A 22 -9.52 1.87 3.92
CA ILE A 22 -8.48 2.30 4.85
C ILE A 22 -8.60 3.79 5.13
N VAL A 23 -7.92 4.27 6.16
CA VAL A 23 -7.89 5.69 6.51
C VAL A 23 -6.47 6.18 6.47
N ILE A 24 -6.10 7.06 5.54
CA ILE A 24 -4.76 7.62 5.42
C ILE A 24 -4.76 9.06 5.90
N ASN A 25 -4.00 9.38 6.96
CA ASN A 25 -3.93 10.71 7.58
C ASN A 25 -5.33 11.30 7.91
N GLY A 26 -6.25 10.44 8.35
CA GLY A 26 -7.65 10.82 8.62
C GLY A 26 -8.58 10.84 7.40
N GLN A 27 -8.06 10.67 6.18
CA GLN A 27 -8.87 10.59 4.96
C GLN A 27 -9.20 9.14 4.62
N GLN A 28 -10.48 8.83 4.42
CA GLN A 28 -10.89 7.49 4.01
C GLN A 28 -10.55 7.25 2.53
N GLU A 29 -9.73 6.23 2.28
CA GLU A 29 -9.25 5.81 0.97
C GLU A 29 -9.67 4.37 0.71
N THR A 30 -9.97 4.02 -0.54
CA THR A 30 -10.30 2.64 -0.92
C THR A 30 -9.22 2.09 -1.83
N VAL A 31 -8.56 1.03 -1.40
CA VAL A 31 -7.49 0.37 -2.15
C VAL A 31 -7.94 -0.99 -2.61
N LYS A 32 -7.69 -1.34 -3.87
CA LYS A 32 -7.98 -2.68 -4.42
C LYS A 32 -6.88 -3.68 -4.10
N ASP A 33 -5.71 -3.18 -3.72
CA ASP A 33 -4.55 -3.98 -3.39
C ASP A 33 -4.55 -4.41 -1.93
N LYS A 34 -4.37 -5.71 -1.72
CA LYS A 34 -4.21 -6.29 -0.39
C LYS A 34 -2.83 -5.96 0.22
N HIS A 35 -1.86 -5.56 -0.59
CA HIS A 35 -0.52 -5.21 -0.11
C HIS A 35 -0.19 -3.79 -0.53
N LEU A 36 0.02 -2.90 0.44
CA LEU A 36 0.50 -1.56 0.16
C LEU A 36 1.98 -1.46 0.51
N THR A 37 2.74 -0.87 -0.40
CA THR A 37 4.13 -0.50 -0.16
C THR A 37 4.19 0.88 0.49
N TYR A 38 5.30 1.16 1.18
CA TYR A 38 5.58 2.49 1.72
C TYR A 38 5.33 3.60 0.69
N GLU A 39 5.85 3.44 -0.52
CA GLU A 39 5.74 4.45 -1.58
C GLU A 39 4.28 4.67 -2.01
N GLN A 40 3.48 3.61 -2.08
CA GLN A 40 2.05 3.72 -2.40
C GLN A 40 1.30 4.50 -1.32
N VAL A 41 1.53 4.17 -0.05
CA VAL A 41 0.89 4.90 1.06
C VAL A 41 1.28 6.37 1.07
N VAL A 42 2.56 6.68 0.81
CA VAL A 42 3.04 8.08 0.72
C VAL A 42 2.39 8.80 -0.47
N ARG A 43 2.27 8.16 -1.64
CA ARG A 43 1.60 8.74 -2.82
C ARG A 43 0.12 8.97 -2.60
N LEU A 44 -0.57 8.10 -1.85
CA LEU A 44 -1.97 8.29 -1.51
C LEU A 44 -2.15 9.43 -0.50
N ALA A 45 -1.28 9.52 0.52
CA ALA A 45 -1.31 10.61 1.50
C ALA A 45 -0.90 11.96 0.89
N PHE A 46 0.09 11.96 0.00
CA PHE A 46 0.68 13.15 -0.60
C PHE A 46 0.89 12.93 -2.11
N PRO A 47 -0.17 13.02 -2.93
CA PRO A 47 -0.08 12.75 -4.39
C PRO A 47 0.82 13.74 -5.15
N GLY A 48 1.13 14.90 -4.58
CA GLY A 48 2.08 15.89 -5.10
C GLY A 48 3.17 16.27 -4.09
N GLY A 49 3.44 15.43 -3.09
CA GLY A 49 4.47 15.69 -2.08
C GLY A 49 5.89 15.46 -2.60
N PRO A 50 6.91 15.99 -1.91
CA PRO A 50 8.30 15.66 -2.22
C PRO A 50 8.59 14.20 -1.90
N PHE A 51 8.83 13.36 -2.90
CA PHE A 51 9.18 11.94 -2.68
C PHE A 51 10.67 11.73 -2.33
N ASP A 52 11.46 12.80 -2.35
CA ASP A 52 12.90 12.79 -2.02
C ASP A 52 13.18 12.80 -0.51
N ILE A 53 12.16 13.04 0.32
CA ILE A 53 12.30 13.05 1.78
C ILE A 53 11.82 11.74 2.40
N LEU A 54 12.33 11.48 3.61
CA LEU A 54 11.85 10.37 4.43
C LEU A 54 10.49 10.72 5.05
N TYR A 55 9.54 9.80 4.96
CA TYR A 55 8.27 9.84 5.64
C TYR A 55 8.25 8.75 6.72
N SER A 56 7.63 9.06 7.84
CA SER A 56 7.25 8.07 8.83
C SER A 56 5.82 7.63 8.50
N VAL A 57 5.68 6.41 8.00
CA VAL A 57 4.37 5.80 7.75
C VAL A 57 4.10 4.85 8.91
N THR A 58 3.13 5.16 9.75
CA THR A 58 2.63 4.22 10.76
C THR A 58 1.30 3.65 10.31
N TYR A 59 0.97 2.44 10.72
CA TYR A 59 -0.33 1.83 10.49
C TYR A 59 -0.88 1.31 11.81
N ALA A 60 -2.19 1.35 11.97
CA ALA A 60 -2.89 0.82 13.12
C ALA A 60 -4.15 0.08 12.70
N ASN A 61 -4.33 -1.09 13.30
CA ASN A 61 -5.46 -1.98 13.06
C ASN A 61 -6.51 -1.77 14.16
N PRO A 62 -7.80 -1.92 13.84
CA PRO A 62 -8.86 -1.85 14.85
C PRO A 62 -8.77 -2.97 15.90
N HIS A 63 -7.98 -4.02 15.62
CA HIS A 63 -7.71 -5.13 16.54
C HIS A 63 -6.56 -4.84 17.52
N GLY A 64 -6.00 -3.63 17.54
CA GLY A 64 -4.95 -3.22 18.48
C GLY A 64 -3.51 -3.51 18.02
N HIS A 65 -3.30 -3.82 16.74
CA HIS A 65 -1.95 -3.97 16.18
C HIS A 65 -1.54 -2.68 15.49
N ASP A 66 -0.57 -1.98 16.04
CA ASP A 66 0.12 -0.87 15.39
C ASP A 66 1.53 -1.24 14.96
N GLY A 67 2.07 -0.50 14.00
CA GLY A 67 3.41 -0.69 13.49
C GLY A 67 3.83 0.43 12.55
N THR A 68 5.05 0.31 12.04
CA THR A 68 5.64 1.30 11.14
C THR A 68 6.04 0.63 9.84
N LEU A 69 5.76 1.30 8.73
CA LEU A 69 6.12 0.91 7.39
C LEU A 69 7.31 1.76 6.93
N ALA A 70 8.47 1.14 6.79
CA ALA A 70 9.68 1.80 6.30
C ALA A 70 9.81 1.69 4.77
N PRO A 71 10.62 2.55 4.11
CA PRO A 71 10.91 2.43 2.69
C PRO A 71 11.43 1.03 2.33
N GLY A 72 10.93 0.49 1.22
CA GLY A 72 11.21 -0.90 0.78
C GLY A 72 10.38 -1.98 1.50
N GLN A 73 9.62 -1.62 2.55
CA GLN A 73 8.70 -2.54 3.19
C GLN A 73 7.29 -2.45 2.56
N LYS A 74 6.53 -3.52 2.77
CA LYS A 74 5.12 -3.62 2.40
C LYS A 74 4.32 -4.19 3.54
N VAL A 75 3.05 -3.81 3.63
CA VAL A 75 2.13 -4.28 4.66
C VAL A 75 0.86 -4.82 4.03
N THR A 76 0.30 -5.83 4.69
CA THR A 76 -0.97 -6.43 4.31
C THR A 76 -2.11 -5.56 4.83
N VAL A 77 -2.85 -4.97 3.91
CA VAL A 77 -4.02 -4.16 4.18
C VAL A 77 -5.20 -5.03 4.61
N LYS A 78 -5.96 -4.53 5.58
CA LYS A 78 -7.24 -5.07 6.04
C LYS A 78 -8.27 -3.97 6.11
N GLU A 79 -9.55 -4.35 6.09
CA GLU A 79 -10.65 -3.39 6.23
C GLU A 79 -10.58 -2.68 7.59
N GLY A 80 -10.70 -1.35 7.58
CA GLY A 80 -10.65 -0.52 8.78
C GLY A 80 -9.24 -0.22 9.29
N MET A 81 -8.18 -0.57 8.54
CA MET A 81 -6.82 -0.13 8.85
C MET A 81 -6.70 1.38 8.70
N SER A 82 -5.95 2.00 9.60
CA SER A 82 -5.54 3.39 9.49
C SER A 82 -4.04 3.47 9.22
N PHE A 83 -3.65 4.43 8.40
CA PHE A 83 -2.29 4.76 8.04
C PHE A 83 -2.08 6.23 8.37
N ASN A 84 -0.95 6.54 9.00
CA ASN A 84 -0.59 7.90 9.33
C ASN A 84 0.77 8.19 8.72
N VAL A 85 0.81 9.17 7.82
CA VAL A 85 2.00 9.52 7.06
C VAL A 85 2.46 10.89 7.51
N VAL A 86 3.63 10.95 8.13
CA VAL A 86 4.21 12.19 8.64
C VAL A 86 5.55 12.42 7.95
N LYS A 87 5.82 13.67 7.56
CA LYS A 87 7.15 14.04 7.04
C LYS A 87 8.16 13.91 8.17
N THR A 88 9.20 13.12 7.98
CA THR A 88 10.28 13.03 8.96
C THR A 88 11.14 14.28 8.83
N ASN A 89 10.85 15.30 9.64
CA ASN A 89 11.70 16.47 9.75
C ASN A 89 12.84 16.13 10.73
N ARG A 90 13.95 15.59 10.22
CA ARG A 90 15.15 15.45 11.07
C ARG A 90 15.83 16.83 11.09
N SER A 91 15.60 17.57 12.18
CA SER A 91 16.32 18.81 12.52
C SER A 91 17.82 18.57 12.73
#